data_AF-A0A8I1KNC5-F1
#
_entry.id   AF-A0A8I1KNC5-F1
#
_cell.length_a   1.000
_cell.length_b   1.000
_cell.length_c   1.000
_cell.angle_alpha   90.00
_cell.angle_beta   90.00
_cell.angle_gamma   90.00
#
_symmetry.space_group_name_H-M   'P 1'
#
loop_
_entity.id
_entity.type
_entity.pdbx_description
1 polymer ?
#
loop_
_entity_poly.entity_id
_entity_poly.type
_entity_poly.pdbx_seq_one_letter_code
_entity_poly.pdbx_strand_id
1 'polypeptide(L)'
;MKNIIFGLACYVVFLICEWSNINPVEAIILLSVLLFIPMSFFIIDKRTRNGSYLLFYKFVSFLYPIAAICAMLAFVTNHYLFALVWFVYTGIVALFGVSRLLERGWKPLEETVIDSAFIYLFLGGFWFFASVAKLSIMHFSSDIVLLTAAHFHYSAFLLPLSAGLIGRKREKRSKVYDAIMFIIMISPMTVAIGITYLRIFEFFAVVIYLCAIYGYGIYVWKAKFNAIRAKVLLIISSSTLMVTIMFSLIYSYGNLKQVLTITIAQMVWIHGVVNGIGVALPAFVGWMIEKSAPNYKYYGKPMSRLRGSVRIGGTFLQNGNLVDSKEYNGLVDKINDFHSESFDVTKVPLSIIRFYENTAAYELQSNIKWARWFRPFAFCYTKMSKRVGQIHLGMGDKWETMYGSIIGVNDEKDGRENVRAWLRENEAGESIFLALYSKHTHKNETYMNIALPLPYSNMTGILKVCNDSNDLIITSKLRENSKGDEGIYLHTGFFTIRLPLTEIFIIKEGKGHMLTAHHKMWIFGVKFLEIDYEIKKIEVK
;
A
#
# COMPACT_ATOMS: atom_id res chain seq x y z
N MET A 1 -19.20 5.58 14.46
CA MET A 1 -19.59 6.49 15.56
C MET A 1 -19.51 5.82 16.93
N LYS A 2 -19.92 4.54 17.10
CA LYS A 2 -19.82 3.83 18.39
C LYS A 2 -18.49 4.03 19.15
N ASN A 3 -17.35 3.79 18.51
CA ASN A 3 -16.03 3.94 19.14
C ASN A 3 -15.68 5.40 19.53
N ILE A 4 -16.18 6.39 18.78
CA ILE A 4 -15.98 7.82 19.08
C ILE A 4 -16.74 8.19 20.36
N ILE A 5 -18.03 7.79 20.44
CA ILE A 5 -18.88 8.03 21.61
C ILE A 5 -18.29 7.33 22.84
N PHE A 6 -17.87 6.08 22.68
CA PHE A 6 -17.26 5.29 23.74
C PHE A 6 -15.97 5.94 24.27
N GLY A 7 -15.07 6.37 23.37
CA GLY A 7 -13.85 7.04 23.78
C GLY A 7 -14.10 8.41 24.42
N LEU A 8 -15.05 9.19 23.91
CA LEU A 8 -15.46 10.44 24.54
C LEU A 8 -15.97 10.22 25.97
N ALA A 9 -16.77 9.18 26.20
CA ALA A 9 -17.22 8.82 27.54
C ALA A 9 -16.03 8.45 28.46
N CYS A 10 -15.07 7.66 27.98
CA CYS A 10 -13.84 7.36 28.74
C CYS A 10 -13.03 8.62 29.05
N TYR A 11 -12.94 9.56 28.11
CA TYR A 11 -12.21 10.81 28.33
C TYR A 11 -12.88 11.69 29.39
N VAL A 12 -14.22 11.76 29.39
CA VAL A 12 -14.96 12.45 30.45
C VAL A 12 -14.73 11.79 31.81
N VAL A 13 -14.76 10.46 31.88
CA VAL A 13 -14.46 9.71 33.12
C VAL A 13 -13.05 10.03 33.62
N PHE A 14 -12.05 10.03 32.74
CA PHE A 14 -10.68 10.42 33.07
C PHE A 14 -10.62 11.82 33.69
N LEU A 15 -11.25 12.81 33.06
CA LEU A 15 -11.25 14.19 33.57
C LEU A 15 -11.93 14.31 34.94
N ILE A 16 -12.96 13.50 35.20
CA ILE A 16 -13.63 13.46 36.51
C ILE A 16 -12.72 12.81 37.56
N CYS A 17 -12.08 11.69 37.25
CA CYS A 17 -11.19 10.98 38.16
C CYS A 17 -9.96 11.82 38.55
N GLU A 18 -9.36 12.51 37.58
CA GLU A 18 -8.11 13.27 37.78
C GLU A 18 -8.33 14.77 38.03
N TRP A 19 -9.57 15.22 38.24
CA TRP A 19 -9.94 16.65 38.29
C TRP A 19 -9.03 17.51 39.17
N SER A 20 -8.60 16.98 40.32
CA SER A 20 -7.75 17.70 41.27
C SER A 20 -6.31 17.89 40.80
N ASN A 21 -5.76 17.03 39.92
CA ASN A 21 -4.35 17.01 39.53
C ASN A 21 -4.14 16.69 38.04
N ILE A 22 -4.97 17.23 37.15
CA ILE A 22 -4.86 16.95 35.71
C ILE A 22 -3.50 17.39 35.16
N ASN A 23 -2.71 16.42 34.69
CA ASN A 23 -1.52 16.68 33.89
C ASN A 23 -1.94 17.05 32.45
N PRO A 24 -1.59 18.25 31.95
CA PRO A 24 -2.01 18.69 30.61
C PRO A 24 -1.49 17.78 29.49
N VAL A 25 -0.30 17.17 29.65
CA VAL A 25 0.28 16.30 28.61
C VAL A 25 -0.45 14.95 28.55
N GLU A 26 -0.78 14.37 29.70
CA GLU A 26 -1.57 13.14 29.77
C GLU A 26 -2.98 13.36 29.21
N ALA A 27 -3.60 14.48 29.55
CA ALA A 27 -4.92 14.85 29.04
C ALA A 27 -4.94 14.96 27.51
N ILE A 28 -3.96 15.65 26.89
CA ILE A 28 -3.92 15.71 25.41
C ILE A 28 -3.62 14.33 24.81
N ILE A 29 -2.71 13.54 25.38
CA ILE A 29 -2.44 12.18 24.87
C ILE A 29 -3.74 11.36 24.86
N LEU A 30 -4.47 11.33 25.98
CA LEU A 30 -5.75 10.62 26.06
C LEU A 30 -6.81 11.20 25.15
N LEU A 31 -6.84 12.52 24.94
CA LEU A 31 -7.74 13.12 23.95
C LEU A 31 -7.47 12.56 22.55
N SER A 32 -6.20 12.39 22.14
CA SER A 32 -5.89 11.75 20.86
C SER A 32 -6.30 10.27 20.83
N VAL A 33 -5.92 9.52 21.86
CA VAL A 33 -6.21 8.09 22.01
C VAL A 33 -7.71 7.81 21.92
N LEU A 34 -8.50 8.58 22.65
CA LEU A 34 -9.92 8.32 22.89
C LEU A 34 -10.84 9.02 21.89
N LEU A 35 -10.40 10.11 21.24
CA LEU A 35 -11.24 10.87 20.31
C LEU A 35 -10.70 10.88 18.88
N PHE A 36 -9.43 11.26 18.68
CA PHE A 36 -8.91 11.52 17.34
C PHE A 36 -8.57 10.25 16.55
N ILE A 37 -7.98 9.24 17.20
CA ILE A 37 -7.72 7.96 16.58
C ILE A 37 -9.01 7.29 16.07
N PRO A 38 -10.10 7.12 16.85
CA PRO A 38 -11.34 6.55 16.31
C PRO A 38 -12.01 7.45 15.25
N MET A 39 -11.87 8.78 15.32
CA MET A 39 -12.35 9.70 14.27
C MET A 39 -11.63 9.46 12.94
N SER A 40 -10.32 9.20 12.95
CA SER A 40 -9.55 8.92 11.74
C SER A 40 -10.12 7.76 10.92
N PHE A 41 -10.58 6.71 11.60
CA PHE A 41 -11.19 5.53 10.97
C PHE A 41 -12.55 5.83 10.34
N PHE A 42 -13.18 6.96 10.63
CA PHE A 42 -14.38 7.41 9.92
C PHE A 42 -14.04 8.10 8.58
N ILE A 43 -12.87 8.72 8.50
CA ILE A 43 -12.41 9.51 7.35
C ILE A 43 -11.73 8.62 6.29
N ILE A 44 -11.01 7.58 6.73
CA ILE A 44 -10.18 6.74 5.86
C ILE A 44 -10.88 5.47 5.35
N ASP A 45 -10.36 4.94 4.24
CA ASP A 45 -10.85 3.71 3.63
C ASP A 45 -10.45 2.48 4.41
N LYS A 46 -11.46 1.70 4.73
CA LYS A 46 -11.38 0.49 5.55
C LYS A 46 -12.07 -0.71 4.90
N ARG A 47 -12.64 -0.51 3.71
CA ARG A 47 -13.42 -1.50 2.99
C ARG A 47 -12.74 -1.89 1.68
N THR A 48 -12.84 -3.16 1.36
CA THR A 48 -12.49 -3.73 0.06
C THR A 48 -13.59 -3.47 -0.96
N ARG A 49 -13.32 -3.74 -2.23
CA ARG A 49 -14.27 -3.55 -3.34
C ARG A 49 -15.59 -4.29 -3.18
N ASN A 50 -15.55 -5.49 -2.61
CA ASN A 50 -16.74 -6.31 -2.29
C ASN A 50 -17.50 -5.82 -1.04
N GLY A 51 -17.16 -4.65 -0.47
CA GLY A 51 -17.84 -4.06 0.68
C GLY A 51 -17.41 -4.60 2.04
N SER A 52 -16.63 -5.69 2.08
CA SER A 52 -16.10 -6.26 3.33
C SER A 52 -15.06 -5.33 3.97
N TYR A 53 -14.85 -5.45 5.27
CA TYR A 53 -13.78 -4.72 5.94
C TYR A 53 -12.41 -5.39 5.74
N LEU A 54 -11.36 -4.58 5.62
CA LEU A 54 -9.97 -5.05 5.65
C LEU A 54 -9.72 -5.84 6.95
N LEU A 55 -8.93 -6.92 6.84
CA LEU A 55 -8.70 -7.88 7.92
C LEU A 55 -8.29 -7.18 9.23
N PHE A 56 -7.21 -6.41 9.19
CA PHE A 56 -6.69 -5.71 10.37
C PHE A 56 -7.65 -4.65 10.91
N TYR A 57 -8.46 -4.01 10.05
CA TYR A 57 -9.48 -3.08 10.53
C TYR A 57 -10.56 -3.77 11.37
N LYS A 58 -10.92 -5.02 11.07
CA LYS A 58 -11.85 -5.79 11.90
C LYS A 58 -11.31 -5.92 13.33
N PHE A 59 -10.04 -6.27 13.47
CA PHE A 59 -9.37 -6.36 14.77
C PHE A 59 -9.25 -5.01 15.47
N VAL A 60 -8.84 -3.95 14.76
CA VAL A 60 -8.81 -2.57 15.28
C VAL A 60 -10.18 -2.18 15.85
N SER A 61 -11.25 -2.37 15.08
CA SER A 61 -12.59 -1.98 15.51
C SER A 61 -13.09 -2.78 16.71
N PHE A 62 -12.76 -4.08 16.77
CA PHE A 62 -13.19 -4.99 17.84
C PHE A 62 -12.44 -4.74 19.15
N LEU A 63 -11.12 -4.54 19.09
CA LEU A 63 -10.27 -4.40 20.28
C LEU A 63 -10.20 -2.97 20.84
N TYR A 64 -10.65 -1.97 20.07
CA TYR A 64 -10.58 -0.56 20.47
C TYR A 64 -11.16 -0.28 21.87
N PRO A 65 -12.37 -0.75 22.27
CA PRO A 65 -12.91 -0.42 23.59
C PRO A 65 -12.02 -0.90 24.73
N ILE A 66 -11.44 -2.10 24.61
CA ILE A 66 -10.52 -2.67 25.60
C ILE A 66 -9.24 -1.83 25.66
N ALA A 67 -8.64 -1.54 24.50
CA ALA A 67 -7.43 -0.74 24.42
C ALA A 67 -7.62 0.69 24.95
N ALA A 68 -8.77 1.30 24.69
CA ALA A 68 -9.14 2.64 25.16
C ALA A 68 -9.26 2.70 26.70
N ILE A 69 -9.97 1.74 27.31
CA ILE A 69 -10.05 1.64 28.77
C ILE A 69 -8.65 1.44 29.36
N CYS A 70 -7.85 0.53 28.79
CA CYS A 70 -6.49 0.29 29.27
C CYS A 70 -5.62 1.55 29.16
N ALA A 71 -5.65 2.27 28.04
CA ALA A 71 -4.89 3.52 27.91
C ALA A 71 -5.28 4.55 28.98
N MET A 72 -6.58 4.70 29.27
CA MET A 72 -7.07 5.56 30.35
C MET A 72 -6.57 5.08 31.72
N LEU A 73 -6.77 3.80 32.05
CA LEU A 73 -6.35 3.21 33.32
C LEU A 73 -4.84 3.26 33.51
N ALA A 74 -4.05 3.26 32.44
CA ALA A 74 -2.60 3.36 32.52
C ALA A 74 -2.14 4.65 33.20
N PHE A 75 -2.80 5.79 32.95
CA PHE A 75 -2.49 7.04 33.66
C PHE A 75 -3.15 7.11 35.03
N VAL A 76 -4.42 6.73 35.16
CA VAL A 76 -5.14 6.76 36.46
C VAL A 76 -4.47 5.86 37.50
N THR A 77 -4.01 4.67 37.10
CA THR A 77 -3.41 3.67 38.01
C THR A 77 -1.88 3.68 37.99
N ASN A 78 -1.25 4.37 37.03
CA ASN A 78 0.18 4.29 36.75
C ASN A 78 0.71 2.86 36.51
N HIS A 79 -0.14 1.94 36.06
CA HIS A 79 0.22 0.53 35.87
C HIS A 79 0.60 0.20 34.41
N TYR A 80 1.84 -0.23 34.20
CA TYR A 80 2.41 -0.45 32.86
C TYR A 80 1.72 -1.53 32.03
N LEU A 81 1.11 -2.56 32.65
CA LEU A 81 0.36 -3.59 31.92
C LEU A 81 -0.78 -3.00 31.08
N PHE A 82 -1.48 -1.98 31.58
CA PHE A 82 -2.52 -1.32 30.79
C PHE A 82 -1.92 -0.55 29.60
N ALA A 83 -0.75 0.07 29.79
CA ALA A 83 -0.03 0.73 28.72
C ALA A 83 0.51 -0.26 27.66
N LEU A 84 0.87 -1.49 28.08
CA LEU A 84 1.28 -2.55 27.17
C LEU A 84 0.13 -2.97 26.24
N VAL A 85 -1.11 -3.04 26.76
CA VAL A 85 -2.29 -3.32 25.93
C VAL A 85 -2.48 -2.24 24.86
N TRP A 86 -2.31 -0.96 25.23
CA TRP A 86 -2.35 0.14 24.25
C TRP A 86 -1.24 0.02 23.20
N PHE A 87 -0.02 -0.31 23.61
CA PHE A 87 1.10 -0.51 22.69
C PHE A 87 0.85 -1.67 21.69
N VAL A 88 0.35 -2.81 22.17
CA VAL A 88 -0.03 -3.93 21.29
C VAL A 88 -1.14 -3.50 20.32
N TYR A 89 -2.11 -2.73 20.80
CA TYR A 89 -3.19 -2.21 19.97
C TYR A 89 -2.67 -1.27 18.86
N THR A 90 -1.74 -0.35 19.15
CA THR A 90 -1.15 0.49 18.10
C THR A 90 -0.33 -0.31 17.09
N GLY A 91 0.22 -1.46 17.48
CA GLY A 91 0.82 -2.44 16.56
C GLY A 91 -0.19 -2.99 15.53
N ILE A 92 -1.41 -3.31 15.97
CA ILE A 92 -2.49 -3.76 15.06
C ILE A 92 -2.94 -2.63 14.14
N VAL A 93 -3.00 -1.39 14.65
CA VAL A 93 -3.26 -0.19 13.83
C VAL A 93 -2.17 0.03 12.78
N ALA A 94 -0.90 -0.17 13.13
CA ALA A 94 0.19 -0.10 12.18
C ALA A 94 0.11 -1.21 11.12
N LEU A 95 -0.24 -2.45 11.50
CA LEU A 95 -0.49 -3.54 10.53
C LEU A 95 -1.63 -3.21 9.56
N PHE A 96 -2.65 -2.47 10.01
CA PHE A 96 -3.67 -1.93 9.12
C PHE A 96 -3.08 -0.97 8.08
N GLY A 97 -2.25 0.01 8.50
CA GLY A 97 -1.54 0.91 7.58
C GLY A 97 -0.61 0.16 6.61
N VAL A 98 0.18 -0.80 7.13
CA VAL A 98 1.08 -1.65 6.33
C VAL A 98 0.30 -2.47 5.31
N SER A 99 -0.82 -3.10 5.69
CA SER A 99 -1.61 -3.92 4.77
C SER A 99 -2.13 -3.11 3.58
N ARG A 100 -2.54 -1.86 3.81
CA ARG A 100 -2.94 -0.92 2.75
C ARG A 100 -1.78 -0.57 1.84
N LEU A 101 -0.64 -0.21 2.43
CA LEU A 101 0.57 0.14 1.69
C LEU A 101 1.07 -1.03 0.83
N LEU A 102 1.07 -2.24 1.37
CA LEU A 102 1.53 -3.44 0.66
C LEU A 102 0.65 -3.75 -0.56
N GLU A 103 -0.68 -3.75 -0.43
CA GLU A 103 -1.56 -4.11 -1.55
C GLU A 103 -1.60 -3.02 -2.65
N ARG A 104 -1.55 -1.76 -2.24
CA ARG A 104 -1.56 -0.63 -3.18
C ARG A 104 -0.19 -0.41 -3.81
N GLY A 105 0.87 -0.59 -3.03
CA GLY A 105 2.21 -0.06 -3.29
C GLY A 105 2.35 1.42 -2.89
N TRP A 106 3.53 1.97 -3.17
CA TRP A 106 3.92 3.34 -2.78
C TRP A 106 3.16 4.47 -3.49
N LYS A 107 2.43 4.16 -4.58
CA LYS A 107 1.66 5.14 -5.35
C LYS A 107 0.15 4.91 -5.23
N PRO A 108 -0.66 5.98 -5.23
CA PRO A 108 -0.24 7.37 -5.19
C PRO A 108 0.33 7.79 -3.82
N LEU A 109 1.13 8.86 -3.81
CA LEU A 109 1.85 9.31 -2.63
C LEU A 109 0.91 9.74 -1.50
N GLU A 110 -0.20 10.42 -1.83
CA GLU A 110 -1.18 10.87 -0.84
C GLU A 110 -1.70 9.75 0.08
N GLU A 111 -1.91 8.54 -0.46
CA GLU A 111 -2.35 7.40 0.34
C GLU A 111 -1.21 6.81 1.18
N THR A 112 0.03 6.86 0.69
CA THR A 112 1.21 6.41 1.42
C THR A 112 1.48 7.31 2.64
N VAL A 113 1.27 8.62 2.49
CA VAL A 113 1.35 9.56 3.63
C VAL A 113 0.25 9.27 4.66
N ILE A 114 -0.98 8.94 4.23
CA ILE A 114 -2.04 8.50 5.16
C ILE A 114 -1.63 7.22 5.90
N ASP A 115 -1.10 6.22 5.20
CA ASP A 115 -0.69 4.96 5.82
C ASP A 115 0.45 5.17 6.82
N SER A 116 1.38 6.08 6.53
CA SER A 116 2.47 6.44 7.43
C SER A 116 1.97 6.95 8.78
N ALA A 117 0.86 7.69 8.81
CA ALA A 117 0.22 8.16 10.04
C ALA A 117 -0.11 6.99 10.97
N PHE A 118 -0.73 5.94 10.43
CA PHE A 118 -1.10 4.75 11.20
C PHE A 118 0.12 3.93 11.63
N ILE A 119 1.18 3.91 10.81
CA ILE A 119 2.44 3.25 11.16
C ILE A 119 3.14 3.98 12.31
N TYR A 120 3.19 5.31 12.28
CA TYR A 120 3.81 6.12 13.34
C TYR A 120 3.10 6.01 14.70
N LEU A 121 1.81 5.69 14.72
CA LEU A 121 1.11 5.41 15.99
C LEU A 121 1.72 4.23 16.76
N PHE A 122 2.38 3.28 16.11
CA PHE A 122 3.12 2.22 16.81
C PHE A 122 4.22 2.79 17.71
N LEU A 123 4.97 3.76 17.21
CA LEU A 123 5.97 4.50 18.00
C LEU A 123 5.29 5.32 19.11
N GLY A 124 4.13 5.90 18.84
CA GLY A 124 3.32 6.55 19.88
C GLY A 124 2.99 5.60 21.03
N GLY A 125 2.50 4.40 20.72
CA GLY A 125 2.22 3.37 21.72
C GLY A 125 3.47 2.91 22.47
N PHE A 126 4.60 2.77 21.79
CA PHE A 126 5.89 2.44 22.42
C PHE A 126 6.31 3.50 23.44
N TRP A 127 6.32 4.78 23.04
CA TRP A 127 6.70 5.88 23.93
C TRP A 127 5.71 6.08 25.08
N PHE A 128 4.41 5.85 24.83
CA PHE A 128 3.39 5.83 25.87
C PHE A 128 3.67 4.74 26.91
N PHE A 129 3.92 3.51 26.46
CA PHE A 129 4.30 2.39 27.32
C PHE A 129 5.57 2.69 28.11
N ALA A 130 6.61 3.19 27.44
CA ALA A 130 7.87 3.55 28.08
C ALA A 130 7.71 4.63 29.15
N SER A 131 6.83 5.61 28.92
CA SER A 131 6.53 6.66 29.88
C SER A 131 5.87 6.10 31.15
N VAL A 132 4.81 5.31 31.02
CA VAL A 132 4.10 4.71 32.16
C VAL A 132 4.98 3.69 32.90
N ALA A 133 5.76 2.90 32.16
CA ALA A 133 6.70 1.93 32.71
C ALA A 133 7.97 2.58 33.30
N LYS A 134 8.13 3.91 33.19
CA LYS A 134 9.29 4.67 33.66
C LYS A 134 10.63 4.13 33.13
N LEU A 135 10.64 3.71 31.86
CA LEU A 135 11.85 3.18 31.22
C LEU A 135 12.83 4.33 30.94
N SER A 136 14.09 4.14 31.36
CA SER A 136 15.18 5.05 31.03
C SER A 136 15.66 4.78 29.59
N ILE A 137 15.16 5.56 28.63
CA ILE A 137 15.53 5.47 27.21
C ILE A 137 16.45 6.64 26.87
N MET A 138 17.62 6.36 26.29
CA MET A 138 18.55 7.37 25.74
C MET A 138 18.92 8.49 26.74
N HIS A 139 18.89 8.21 28.05
CA HIS A 139 19.09 9.19 29.13
C HIS A 139 18.12 10.39 29.12
N PHE A 140 16.95 10.23 28.49
CA PHE A 140 15.91 11.25 28.49
C PHE A 140 15.21 11.35 29.85
N SER A 141 14.82 12.57 30.22
CA SER A 141 13.95 12.78 31.39
C SER A 141 12.56 12.18 31.12
N SER A 142 11.84 11.82 32.19
CA SER A 142 10.48 11.27 32.10
C SER A 142 9.53 12.20 31.33
N ASP A 143 9.71 13.52 31.46
CA ASP A 143 8.95 14.52 30.71
C ASP A 143 9.18 14.40 29.20
N ILE A 144 10.43 14.25 28.76
CA ILE A 144 10.77 14.12 27.33
C ILE A 144 10.17 12.82 26.76
N VAL A 145 10.20 11.73 27.51
CA VAL A 145 9.58 10.45 27.10
C VAL A 145 8.06 10.63 26.92
N LEU A 146 7.39 11.28 27.87
CA LEU A 146 5.94 11.57 27.81
C LEU A 146 5.60 12.52 26.65
N LEU A 147 6.35 13.61 26.48
CA LEU A 147 6.18 14.56 25.38
C LEU A 147 6.40 13.86 24.03
N THR A 148 7.34 12.92 23.94
CA THR A 148 7.58 12.16 22.71
C THR A 148 6.37 11.30 22.37
N ALA A 149 5.74 10.66 23.36
CA ALA A 149 4.47 9.95 23.16
C ALA A 149 3.39 10.89 22.60
N ALA A 150 3.27 12.12 23.11
CA ALA A 150 2.33 13.11 22.59
C ALA A 150 2.62 13.48 21.12
N HIS A 151 3.88 13.70 20.74
CA HIS A 151 4.26 14.04 19.36
C HIS A 151 3.88 12.94 18.36
N PHE A 152 4.02 11.66 18.73
CA PHE A 152 3.62 10.56 17.86
C PHE A 152 2.11 10.32 17.77
N HIS A 153 1.35 10.64 18.84
CA HIS A 153 -0.12 10.59 18.81
C HIS A 153 -0.75 11.82 18.13
N TYR A 154 0.00 12.91 17.95
CA TYR A 154 -0.45 14.13 17.29
C TYR A 154 0.31 14.42 16.01
N SER A 155 1.50 15.03 16.09
CA SER A 155 2.21 15.54 14.91
C SER A 155 2.49 14.44 13.88
N ALA A 156 3.04 13.30 14.31
CA ALA A 156 3.37 12.19 13.41
C ALA A 156 2.13 11.42 12.89
N PHE A 157 0.95 11.70 13.43
CA PHE A 157 -0.29 11.05 13.05
C PHE A 157 -1.21 12.01 12.27
N LEU A 158 -1.66 13.09 12.92
CA LEU A 158 -2.60 14.05 12.37
C LEU A 158 -2.08 14.73 11.10
N LEU A 159 -0.81 15.19 11.09
CA LEU A 159 -0.31 15.96 9.98
C LEU A 159 -0.14 15.09 8.73
N PRO A 160 0.52 13.92 8.76
CA PRO A 160 0.55 13.02 7.60
C PRO A 160 -0.86 12.61 7.13
N LEU A 161 -1.76 12.31 8.07
CA LEU A 161 -3.16 12.01 7.73
C LEU A 161 -3.81 13.16 6.95
N SER A 162 -3.76 14.39 7.48
CA SER A 162 -4.37 15.56 6.84
C SER A 162 -3.69 15.94 5.53
N ALA A 163 -2.36 15.81 5.46
CA ALA A 163 -1.54 16.07 4.29
C ALA A 163 -1.87 15.10 3.13
N GLY A 164 -2.13 13.83 3.43
CA GLY A 164 -2.62 12.90 2.43
C GLY A 164 -4.08 13.14 2.03
N LEU A 165 -4.95 13.54 2.97
CA LEU A 165 -6.36 13.85 2.66
C LEU A 165 -6.53 15.05 1.74
N ILE A 166 -5.68 16.08 1.86
CA ILE A 166 -5.64 17.19 0.91
C ILE A 166 -5.14 16.74 -0.47
N GLY A 167 -4.28 15.72 -0.52
CA GLY A 167 -3.82 15.11 -1.77
C GLY A 167 -4.92 14.47 -2.59
N ARG A 168 -5.92 13.87 -1.92
CA ARG A 168 -7.11 13.31 -2.60
C ARG A 168 -7.91 14.38 -3.35
N LYS A 169 -7.85 15.64 -2.91
CA LYS A 169 -8.55 16.78 -3.53
C LYS A 169 -7.81 17.38 -4.73
N ARG A 170 -6.62 16.88 -5.06
CA ARG A 170 -5.78 17.42 -6.11
C ARG A 170 -6.29 17.04 -7.51
N GLU A 171 -6.49 18.02 -8.37
CA GLU A 171 -6.87 17.81 -9.77
C GLU A 171 -5.65 17.44 -10.66
N LYS A 172 -4.49 18.08 -10.44
CA LYS A 172 -3.27 17.93 -11.25
C LYS A 172 -2.05 17.56 -10.44
N ARG A 173 -1.15 16.76 -11.00
CA ARG A 173 0.14 16.43 -10.36
C ARG A 173 1.00 17.66 -10.15
N SER A 174 1.75 17.68 -9.06
CA SER A 174 2.69 18.75 -8.75
C SER A 174 3.89 18.17 -8.01
N LYS A 175 5.09 18.31 -8.59
CA LYS A 175 6.34 17.87 -7.94
C LYS A 175 6.58 18.61 -6.61
N VAL A 176 6.11 19.86 -6.51
CA VAL A 176 6.21 20.65 -5.28
C VAL A 176 5.34 20.04 -4.17
N TYR A 177 4.09 19.68 -4.49
CA TYR A 177 3.24 18.94 -3.57
C TYR A 177 3.88 17.62 -3.15
N ASP A 178 4.38 16.84 -4.12
CA ASP A 178 4.99 15.54 -3.84
C ASP A 178 6.20 15.69 -2.90
N ALA A 179 7.03 16.71 -3.09
CA ALA A 179 8.14 17.03 -2.19
C ALA A 179 7.68 17.40 -0.78
N ILE A 180 6.67 18.28 -0.66
CA ILE A 180 6.12 18.69 0.65
C ILE A 180 5.55 17.49 1.40
N MET A 181 4.78 16.64 0.73
CA MET A 181 4.20 15.43 1.33
C MET A 181 5.28 14.45 1.78
N PHE A 182 6.30 14.25 0.95
CA PHE A 182 7.42 13.40 1.29
C PHE A 182 8.17 13.93 2.51
N ILE A 183 8.43 15.24 2.58
CA ILE A 183 9.03 15.90 3.75
C ILE A 183 8.16 15.66 5.00
N ILE A 184 6.86 15.97 4.94
CA ILE A 184 5.93 15.74 6.08
C ILE A 184 5.95 14.29 6.56
N MET A 185 6.01 13.33 5.63
CA MET A 185 6.05 11.91 5.95
C MET A 185 7.33 11.49 6.68
N ILE A 186 8.50 12.02 6.31
CA ILE A 186 9.79 11.63 6.91
C ILE A 186 10.17 12.47 8.13
N SER A 187 9.67 13.71 8.21
CA SER A 187 10.06 14.70 9.22
C SER A 187 9.94 14.23 10.68
N PRO A 188 8.91 13.46 11.10
CA PRO A 188 8.86 12.96 12.48
C PRO A 188 10.11 12.16 12.88
N MET A 189 10.64 11.32 11.98
CA MET A 189 11.89 10.59 12.21
C MET A 189 13.11 11.49 12.14
N THR A 190 13.17 12.38 11.15
CA THR A 190 14.30 13.29 10.97
C THR A 190 14.48 14.19 12.19
N VAL A 191 13.40 14.76 12.73
CA VAL A 191 13.44 15.62 13.93
C VAL A 191 13.82 14.81 15.17
N ALA A 192 13.26 13.60 15.35
CA ALA A 192 13.61 12.73 16.49
C ALA A 192 15.11 12.37 16.50
N ILE A 193 15.69 12.07 15.33
CA ILE A 193 17.13 11.84 15.18
C ILE A 193 17.93 13.10 15.54
N GLY A 194 17.48 14.29 15.12
CA GLY A 194 18.14 15.55 15.47
C GLY A 194 18.19 15.83 16.96
N ILE A 195 17.05 15.67 17.66
CA ILE A 195 16.97 15.84 19.11
C ILE A 195 17.92 14.87 19.83
N THR A 196 18.04 13.64 19.31
CA THR A 196 18.83 12.58 19.95
C THR A 196 20.34 12.77 19.78
N TYR A 197 20.79 13.14 18.58
CA TYR A 197 22.22 13.07 18.24
C TYR A 197 22.89 14.43 18.05
N LEU A 198 22.26 15.38 17.34
CA LEU A 198 22.93 16.61 16.88
C LEU A 198 21.96 17.81 16.79
N ARG A 199 22.16 18.81 17.66
CA ARG A 199 21.33 20.05 17.72
C ARG A 199 21.35 20.88 16.43
N ILE A 200 22.46 20.88 15.70
CA ILE A 200 22.54 21.54 14.38
C ILE A 200 21.59 20.85 13.39
N PHE A 201 21.59 19.51 13.38
CA PHE A 201 20.70 18.73 12.53
C PHE A 201 19.24 18.92 12.92
N GLU A 202 18.93 18.96 14.23
CA GLU A 202 17.60 19.30 14.74
C GLU A 202 17.09 20.62 14.15
N PHE A 203 17.87 21.70 14.25
CA PHE A 203 17.47 23.02 13.78
C PHE A 203 17.12 23.01 12.29
N PHE A 204 17.98 22.44 11.44
CA PHE A 204 17.71 22.35 10.00
C PHE A 204 16.52 21.43 9.68
N ALA A 205 16.36 20.32 10.40
CA ALA A 205 15.20 19.44 10.25
C ALA A 205 13.89 20.17 10.57
N VAL A 206 13.87 20.99 11.63
CA VAL A 206 12.72 21.82 12.01
C VAL A 206 12.44 22.89 10.96
N VAL A 207 13.46 23.56 10.44
CA VAL A 207 13.29 24.57 9.35
C VAL A 207 12.69 23.94 8.10
N ILE A 208 13.19 22.79 7.67
CA ILE A 208 12.66 22.07 6.50
C ILE A 208 11.20 21.65 6.75
N TYR A 209 10.90 21.14 7.94
CA TYR A 209 9.56 20.73 8.32
C TYR A 209 8.58 21.91 8.37
N LEU A 210 9.01 23.05 8.89
CA LEU A 210 8.26 24.31 8.91
C LEU A 210 7.91 24.77 7.49
N CYS A 211 8.86 24.77 6.56
CA CYS A 211 8.60 25.10 5.16
C CYS A 211 7.54 24.18 4.55
N ALA A 212 7.59 22.88 4.86
CA ALA A 212 6.60 21.92 4.40
C ALA A 212 5.21 22.15 5.04
N ILE A 213 5.14 22.50 6.33
CA ILE A 213 3.88 22.85 7.01
C ILE A 213 3.24 24.10 6.38
N TYR A 214 4.04 25.13 6.07
CA TYR A 214 3.56 26.31 5.36
C TYR A 214 3.05 25.96 3.96
N GLY A 215 3.79 25.14 3.23
CA GLY A 215 3.35 24.60 1.95
C GLY A 215 2.01 23.87 2.07
N TYR A 216 1.86 22.98 3.05
CA TYR A 216 0.60 22.29 3.35
C TYR A 216 -0.55 23.27 3.62
N GLY A 217 -0.34 24.29 4.48
CA GLY A 217 -1.36 25.30 4.78
C GLY A 217 -1.81 26.07 3.54
N ILE A 218 -0.88 26.49 2.69
CA ILE A 218 -1.20 27.15 1.41
C ILE A 218 -2.02 26.23 0.50
N TYR A 219 -1.71 24.94 0.44
CA TYR A 219 -2.53 23.97 -0.32
C TYR A 219 -3.94 23.82 0.25
N VAL A 220 -4.09 23.78 1.57
CA VAL A 220 -5.42 23.77 2.23
C VAL A 220 -6.21 25.01 1.84
N TRP A 221 -5.61 26.20 1.86
CA TRP A 221 -6.30 27.45 1.53
C TRP A 221 -6.77 27.51 0.07
N LYS A 222 -5.96 26.97 -0.85
CA LYS A 222 -6.23 26.97 -2.29
C LYS A 222 -7.18 25.86 -2.74
N ALA A 223 -7.29 24.77 -1.99
CA ALA A 223 -8.12 23.64 -2.40
C ALA A 223 -9.61 23.98 -2.41
N LYS A 224 -10.35 23.29 -3.29
CA LYS A 224 -11.80 23.31 -3.34
C LYS A 224 -12.35 22.26 -2.37
N PHE A 225 -13.29 22.67 -1.52
CA PHE A 225 -13.98 21.79 -0.57
C PHE A 225 -15.44 21.63 -0.97
N ASN A 226 -16.02 20.50 -0.62
CA ASN A 226 -17.44 20.22 -0.84
C ASN A 226 -18.32 21.05 0.12
N ALA A 227 -17.81 21.33 1.33
CA ALA A 227 -18.53 22.10 2.34
C ALA A 227 -17.71 23.30 2.84
N ILE A 228 -18.34 24.48 2.89
CA ILE A 228 -17.68 25.71 3.39
C ILE A 228 -17.25 25.56 4.85
N ARG A 229 -18.05 24.88 5.69
CA ARG A 229 -17.73 24.61 7.10
C ARG A 229 -16.45 23.78 7.23
N ALA A 230 -16.27 22.77 6.37
CA ALA A 230 -15.04 21.98 6.35
C ALA A 230 -13.83 22.83 5.97
N LYS A 231 -13.98 23.67 4.93
CA LYS A 231 -12.93 24.61 4.50
C LYS A 231 -12.52 25.55 5.63
N VAL A 232 -13.47 26.20 6.28
CA VAL A 232 -13.20 27.15 7.37
C VAL A 232 -12.47 26.47 8.52
N LEU A 233 -12.94 25.30 8.97
CA LEU A 233 -12.27 24.54 10.04
C LEU A 233 -10.84 24.15 9.66
N LEU A 234 -10.61 23.69 8.43
CA LEU A 234 -9.27 23.27 7.99
C LEU A 234 -8.33 24.46 7.77
N ILE A 235 -8.84 25.62 7.35
CA ILE A 235 -8.09 26.88 7.32
C ILE A 235 -7.68 27.28 8.74
N ILE A 236 -8.62 27.26 9.70
CA ILE A 236 -8.31 27.57 11.11
C ILE A 236 -7.22 26.62 11.62
N SER A 237 -7.41 25.32 11.43
CA SER A 237 -6.44 24.29 11.83
C SER A 237 -5.06 24.53 11.25
N SER A 238 -4.95 24.74 9.92
CA SER A 238 -3.65 24.94 9.28
C SER A 238 -3.00 26.26 9.66
N SER A 239 -3.78 27.33 9.80
CA SER A 239 -3.28 28.65 10.20
C SER A 239 -2.75 28.63 11.64
N THR A 240 -3.47 28.01 12.56
CA THR A 240 -3.01 27.81 13.94
C THR A 240 -1.71 27.02 13.97
N LEU A 241 -1.61 25.93 13.19
CA LEU A 241 -0.38 25.13 13.11
C LEU A 241 0.82 25.94 12.56
N MET A 242 0.59 26.79 11.54
CA MET A 242 1.63 27.66 10.98
C MET A 242 2.14 28.67 12.01
N VAL A 243 1.27 29.17 12.89
CA VAL A 243 1.69 30.06 13.99
C VAL A 243 2.43 29.27 15.06
N THR A 244 1.89 28.12 15.51
CA THR A 244 2.49 27.39 16.64
C THR A 244 3.82 26.74 16.31
N ILE A 245 4.08 26.38 15.05
CA ILE A 245 5.38 25.83 14.64
C ILE A 245 6.51 26.88 14.68
N MET A 246 6.20 28.19 14.63
CA MET A 246 7.20 29.24 14.85
C MET A 246 7.83 29.14 16.25
N PHE A 247 7.04 28.79 17.27
CA PHE A 247 7.56 28.61 18.63
C PHE A 247 8.51 27.41 18.72
N SER A 248 8.26 26.34 17.97
CA SER A 248 9.19 25.21 17.86
C SER A 248 10.51 25.62 17.21
N LEU A 249 10.48 26.51 16.21
CA LEU A 249 11.70 27.06 15.60
C LEU A 249 12.49 27.92 16.61
N ILE A 250 11.81 28.79 17.35
CA ILE A 250 12.44 29.63 18.39
C ILE A 250 13.05 28.77 19.50
N TYR A 251 12.35 27.71 19.90
CA TYR A 251 12.83 26.73 20.87
C TYR A 251 14.08 26.01 20.35
N SER A 252 14.03 25.46 19.13
CA SER A 252 15.16 24.75 18.52
C SER A 252 16.37 25.68 18.29
N TYR A 253 16.15 26.95 17.94
CA TYR A 253 17.20 27.96 17.86
C TYR A 253 17.84 28.24 19.23
N GLY A 254 17.02 28.35 20.28
CA GLY A 254 17.50 28.49 21.66
C GLY A 254 18.38 27.31 22.08
N ASN A 255 17.94 26.08 21.79
CA ASN A 255 18.75 24.88 21.99
C ASN A 255 20.05 24.91 21.18
N LEU A 256 20.02 25.34 19.92
CA LEU A 256 21.23 25.46 19.11
C LEU A 256 22.24 26.46 19.71
N LYS A 257 21.75 27.59 20.21
CA LYS A 257 22.57 28.66 20.81
C LYS A 257 22.88 28.47 22.30
N GLN A 258 22.33 27.42 22.93
CA GLN A 258 22.41 27.19 24.37
C GLN A 258 21.87 28.38 25.19
N VAL A 259 20.83 29.06 24.68
CA VAL A 259 20.14 30.16 25.35
C VAL A 259 18.71 29.72 25.63
N LEU A 260 18.24 29.92 26.87
CA LEU A 260 16.86 29.64 27.23
C LEU A 260 15.93 30.67 26.56
N THR A 261 15.24 30.25 25.50
CA THR A 261 14.23 31.07 24.82
C THR A 261 12.83 30.79 25.34
N ILE A 262 12.41 29.52 25.31
CA ILE A 262 11.08 29.07 25.75
C ILE A 262 11.26 27.85 26.65
N THR A 263 10.64 27.87 27.83
CA THR A 263 10.66 26.73 28.75
C THR A 263 9.81 25.56 28.25
N ILE A 264 10.07 24.34 28.73
CA ILE A 264 9.27 23.16 28.38
C ILE A 264 7.79 23.36 28.77
N ALA A 265 7.54 23.91 29.95
CA ALA A 265 6.17 24.20 30.42
C ALA A 265 5.45 25.19 29.48
N GLN A 266 6.13 26.27 29.05
CA GLN A 266 5.56 27.19 28.06
C GLN A 266 5.29 26.49 26.72
N MET A 267 6.22 25.68 26.22
CA MET A 267 6.04 24.90 24.98
C MET A 267 4.83 23.95 25.07
N VAL A 268 4.62 23.29 26.20
CA VAL A 268 3.44 22.45 26.41
C VAL A 268 2.15 23.24 26.23
N TRP A 269 2.06 24.46 26.75
CA TRP A 269 0.85 25.28 26.59
C TRP A 269 0.70 25.91 25.21
N ILE A 270 1.71 26.66 24.74
CA ILE A 270 1.60 27.47 23.51
C ILE A 270 1.64 26.63 22.23
N HIS A 271 2.31 25.47 22.26
CA HIS A 271 2.44 24.57 21.12
C HIS A 271 1.63 23.29 21.37
N GLY A 272 1.84 22.60 22.49
CA GLY A 272 1.21 21.31 22.78
C GLY A 272 -0.32 21.40 22.87
N VAL A 273 -0.86 22.11 23.87
CA VAL A 273 -2.29 22.22 24.14
C VAL A 273 -3.01 22.96 23.00
N VAL A 274 -2.45 24.06 22.51
CA VAL A 274 -3.02 24.79 21.37
C VAL A 274 -3.09 23.91 20.12
N ASN A 275 -2.10 23.07 19.83
CA ASN A 275 -2.21 22.11 18.71
C ASN A 275 -3.17 20.97 19.03
N GLY A 276 -3.18 20.50 20.27
CA GLY A 276 -4.04 19.42 20.74
C GLY A 276 -5.53 19.72 20.55
N ILE A 277 -5.94 20.99 20.73
CA ILE A 277 -7.33 21.43 20.61
C ILE A 277 -7.53 22.28 19.34
N GLY A 278 -6.78 23.37 19.19
CA GLY A 278 -6.94 24.35 18.12
C GLY A 278 -6.50 23.89 16.73
N VAL A 279 -5.69 22.83 16.62
CA VAL A 279 -5.32 22.23 15.33
C VAL A 279 -6.06 20.91 15.11
N ALA A 280 -5.97 19.97 16.05
CA ALA A 280 -6.48 18.62 15.86
C ALA A 280 -8.01 18.55 15.77
N LEU A 281 -8.74 19.18 16.69
CA LEU A 281 -10.20 19.15 16.70
C LEU A 281 -10.81 19.71 15.40
N PRO A 282 -10.47 20.94 14.95
CA PRO A 282 -11.00 21.46 13.69
C PRO A 282 -10.53 20.65 12.47
N ALA A 283 -9.33 20.05 12.49
CA ALA A 283 -8.90 19.16 11.41
C ALA A 283 -9.78 17.91 11.29
N PHE A 284 -9.96 17.16 12.39
CA PHE A 284 -10.76 15.93 12.36
C PHE A 284 -12.23 16.21 12.02
N VAL A 285 -12.82 17.24 12.61
CA VAL A 285 -14.20 17.63 12.30
C VAL A 285 -14.31 18.11 10.85
N GLY A 286 -13.38 18.94 10.39
CA GLY A 286 -13.35 19.43 9.00
C GLY A 286 -13.26 18.28 7.98
N TRP A 287 -12.37 17.32 8.20
CA TRP A 287 -12.23 16.16 7.32
C TRP A 287 -13.42 15.18 7.38
N MET A 288 -14.05 15.03 8.56
CA MET A 288 -15.29 14.24 8.68
C MET A 288 -16.46 14.88 7.90
N ILE A 289 -16.54 16.21 7.87
CA ILE A 289 -17.55 16.94 7.09
C ILE A 289 -17.23 16.85 5.59
N GLU A 290 -15.97 17.03 5.19
CA GLU A 290 -15.56 17.01 3.78
C GLU A 290 -15.78 15.64 3.12
N LYS A 291 -15.61 14.55 3.89
CA LYS A 291 -15.69 13.16 3.42
C LYS A 291 -14.80 12.91 2.20
N SER A 292 -13.52 13.28 2.32
CA SER A 292 -12.52 13.16 1.25
C SER A 292 -12.27 11.68 0.89
N ALA A 293 -13.05 11.17 -0.05
CA ALA A 293 -12.96 9.80 -0.55
C ALA A 293 -11.74 9.63 -1.48
N PRO A 294 -11.16 8.42 -1.57
CA PRO A 294 -10.06 8.17 -2.48
C PRO A 294 -10.57 8.21 -3.92
N ASN A 295 -9.70 8.63 -4.84
CA ASN A 295 -10.04 8.70 -6.26
C ASN A 295 -10.18 7.31 -6.92
N TYR A 296 -9.71 6.25 -6.26
CA TYR A 296 -9.75 4.87 -6.74
C TYR A 296 -9.84 3.88 -5.57
N LYS A 297 -10.55 2.76 -5.74
CA LYS A 297 -10.66 1.72 -4.71
C LYS A 297 -9.49 0.74 -4.86
N TYR A 298 -8.45 0.89 -4.05
CA TYR A 298 -7.22 0.12 -4.21
C TYR A 298 -7.26 -1.32 -3.67
N TYR A 299 -8.20 -1.64 -2.77
CA TYR A 299 -8.13 -2.87 -1.96
C TYR A 299 -9.19 -3.90 -2.33
N GLY A 300 -8.83 -5.17 -2.19
CA GLY A 300 -9.69 -6.31 -2.51
C GLY A 300 -9.79 -6.52 -4.02
N LYS A 301 -8.65 -6.47 -4.72
CA LYS A 301 -8.57 -6.91 -6.11
C LYS A 301 -8.90 -8.40 -6.21
N PRO A 302 -9.54 -8.88 -7.30
CA PRO A 302 -9.74 -10.31 -7.51
C PRO A 302 -8.39 -11.02 -7.58
N MET A 303 -8.19 -12.00 -6.70
CA MET A 303 -6.99 -12.82 -6.61
C MET A 303 -7.42 -14.29 -6.58
N SER A 304 -6.63 -15.16 -7.20
CA SER A 304 -6.84 -16.60 -7.03
C SER A 304 -6.66 -16.97 -5.56
N ARG A 305 -7.53 -17.84 -5.05
CA ARG A 305 -7.42 -18.47 -3.74
C ARG A 305 -6.50 -19.69 -3.77
N LEU A 306 -6.18 -20.20 -4.95
CA LEU A 306 -5.29 -21.34 -5.12
C LEU A 306 -3.86 -20.94 -4.77
N ARG A 307 -3.22 -21.77 -3.95
CA ARG A 307 -1.83 -21.62 -3.50
C ARG A 307 -1.12 -22.93 -3.75
N GLY A 308 0.14 -22.84 -4.15
CA GLY A 308 0.98 -24.00 -4.42
C GLY A 308 1.35 -24.72 -3.14
N SER A 309 1.58 -26.03 -3.26
CA SER A 309 2.35 -26.79 -2.26
C SER A 309 3.86 -26.61 -2.51
N VAL A 310 4.72 -27.41 -1.88
CA VAL A 310 6.17 -27.40 -2.14
C VAL A 310 6.49 -27.67 -3.62
N ARG A 311 5.67 -28.47 -4.31
CA ARG A 311 5.77 -28.75 -5.76
C ARG A 311 4.43 -28.41 -6.42
N ILE A 312 4.46 -27.62 -7.49
CA ILE A 312 3.30 -27.30 -8.30
C ILE A 312 3.25 -28.30 -9.47
N GLY A 313 4.00 -28.08 -10.56
CA GLY A 313 4.06 -29.01 -11.69
C GLY A 313 2.70 -29.41 -12.29
N GLY A 314 2.70 -30.34 -13.24
CA GLY A 314 1.49 -30.82 -13.93
C GLY A 314 0.45 -31.49 -13.01
N THR A 315 0.87 -32.08 -11.89
CA THR A 315 -0.02 -32.80 -10.97
C THR A 315 -0.78 -31.90 -9.98
N PHE A 316 -0.45 -30.61 -9.91
CA PHE A 316 -1.09 -29.68 -8.97
C PHE A 316 -2.62 -29.65 -9.11
N LEU A 317 -3.12 -29.60 -10.35
CA LEU A 317 -4.56 -29.52 -10.61
C LEU A 317 -5.27 -30.82 -10.25
N GLN A 318 -4.66 -31.97 -10.54
CA GLN A 318 -5.22 -33.29 -10.24
C GLN A 318 -5.25 -33.55 -8.73
N ASN A 319 -4.12 -33.33 -8.05
CA ASN A 319 -4.01 -33.54 -6.60
C ASN A 319 -4.97 -32.68 -5.79
N GLY A 320 -5.30 -31.47 -6.28
CA GLY A 320 -6.26 -30.58 -5.64
C GLY A 320 -7.73 -30.79 -6.03
N ASN A 321 -8.03 -31.77 -6.90
CA ASN A 321 -9.34 -31.93 -7.55
C ASN A 321 -9.85 -30.59 -8.13
N LEU A 322 -8.97 -29.89 -8.85
CA LEU A 322 -9.21 -28.54 -9.37
C LEU A 322 -9.67 -28.52 -10.82
N VAL A 323 -9.56 -29.64 -11.54
CA VAL A 323 -9.97 -29.75 -12.94
C VAL A 323 -11.49 -29.65 -13.04
N ASP A 324 -11.96 -28.82 -13.96
CA ASP A 324 -13.37 -28.66 -14.31
C ASP A 324 -13.65 -29.31 -15.67
N SER A 325 -14.92 -29.63 -15.96
CA SER A 325 -15.34 -30.20 -17.24
C SER A 325 -15.46 -29.17 -18.36
N LYS A 326 -15.31 -27.88 -18.06
CA LYS A 326 -15.32 -26.80 -19.07
C LYS A 326 -14.08 -26.89 -19.95
N GLU A 327 -14.29 -27.00 -21.26
CA GLU A 327 -13.22 -26.95 -22.24
C GLU A 327 -12.98 -25.53 -22.76
N TYR A 328 -11.72 -25.21 -23.04
CA TYR A 328 -11.29 -23.89 -23.52
C TYR A 328 -10.30 -24.06 -24.68
N ASN A 329 -10.50 -23.29 -25.75
CA ASN A 329 -9.64 -23.33 -26.94
C ASN A 329 -8.36 -22.47 -26.79
N GLY A 330 -8.41 -21.45 -25.94
CA GLY A 330 -7.36 -20.44 -25.80
C GLY A 330 -7.26 -19.82 -24.41
N LEU A 331 -6.34 -18.87 -24.27
CA LEU A 331 -6.11 -18.13 -23.04
C LEU A 331 -7.25 -17.18 -22.69
N VAL A 332 -8.04 -16.78 -23.68
CA VAL A 332 -9.21 -15.90 -23.54
C VAL A 332 -10.33 -16.43 -24.42
N ASP A 333 -11.58 -16.16 -24.03
CA ASP A 333 -12.75 -16.53 -24.85
C ASP A 333 -12.83 -15.66 -26.10
N LYS A 334 -12.76 -14.32 -25.90
CA LYS A 334 -12.71 -13.33 -26.97
C LYS A 334 -11.78 -12.19 -26.56
N ILE A 335 -10.87 -11.78 -27.45
CA ILE A 335 -10.01 -10.63 -27.17
C ILE A 335 -10.81 -9.32 -27.12
N ASN A 336 -11.95 -9.29 -27.81
CA ASN A 336 -12.86 -8.14 -27.84
C ASN A 336 -13.50 -7.82 -26.47
N ASP A 337 -13.47 -8.77 -25.53
CA ASP A 337 -14.00 -8.55 -24.17
C ASP A 337 -13.09 -7.63 -23.32
N PHE A 338 -11.87 -7.34 -23.80
CA PHE A 338 -10.91 -6.48 -23.13
C PHE A 338 -11.19 -5.00 -23.41
N HIS A 339 -12.13 -4.41 -22.68
CA HIS A 339 -12.43 -2.99 -22.82
C HIS A 339 -11.37 -2.10 -22.14
N SER A 340 -10.87 -1.10 -22.86
CA SER A 340 -9.95 -0.08 -22.36
C SER A 340 -9.91 1.10 -23.33
N GLU A 341 -9.72 2.33 -22.82
CA GLU A 341 -9.54 3.53 -23.67
C GLU A 341 -8.33 3.43 -24.60
N SER A 342 -7.35 2.61 -24.25
CA SER A 342 -6.10 2.41 -24.99
C SER A 342 -6.05 1.11 -25.79
N PHE A 343 -7.21 0.49 -26.03
CA PHE A 343 -7.32 -0.75 -26.78
C PHE A 343 -8.42 -0.65 -27.83
N ASP A 344 -8.07 -0.96 -29.07
CA ASP A 344 -8.99 -1.03 -30.19
C ASP A 344 -8.73 -2.34 -30.96
N VAL A 345 -9.68 -3.27 -30.84
CA VAL A 345 -9.58 -4.60 -31.46
C VAL A 345 -9.48 -4.52 -32.99
N THR A 346 -10.05 -3.49 -33.62
CA THR A 346 -10.11 -3.38 -35.09
C THR A 346 -8.73 -3.16 -35.72
N LYS A 347 -7.77 -2.68 -34.93
CA LYS A 347 -6.38 -2.46 -35.35
C LYS A 347 -5.49 -3.68 -35.11
N VAL A 348 -5.94 -4.67 -34.34
CA VAL A 348 -5.16 -5.86 -34.02
C VAL A 348 -5.27 -6.87 -35.17
N PRO A 349 -4.15 -7.35 -35.74
CA PRO A 349 -4.16 -8.38 -36.76
C PRO A 349 -4.92 -9.65 -36.34
N LEU A 350 -5.70 -10.19 -37.27
CA LEU A 350 -6.50 -11.41 -37.04
C LEU A 350 -5.66 -12.61 -36.59
N SER A 351 -4.39 -12.69 -37.01
CA SER A 351 -3.45 -13.73 -36.57
C SER A 351 -3.18 -13.69 -35.07
N ILE A 352 -3.01 -12.49 -34.49
CA ILE A 352 -2.84 -12.29 -33.04
C ILE A 352 -4.13 -12.67 -32.30
N ILE A 353 -5.29 -12.25 -32.81
CA ILE A 353 -6.60 -12.59 -32.22
C ILE A 353 -6.77 -14.12 -32.16
N ARG A 354 -6.54 -14.80 -33.28
CA ARG A 354 -6.64 -16.27 -33.38
C ARG A 354 -5.70 -16.97 -32.41
N PHE A 355 -4.50 -16.46 -32.20
CA PHE A 355 -3.55 -17.02 -31.24
C PHE A 355 -4.08 -16.99 -29.79
N TYR A 356 -4.64 -15.87 -29.34
CA TYR A 356 -5.15 -15.77 -27.96
C TYR A 356 -6.43 -16.56 -27.74
N GLU A 357 -7.30 -16.65 -28.74
CA GLU A 357 -8.58 -17.37 -28.67
C GLU A 357 -8.45 -18.88 -28.93
N ASN A 358 -7.37 -19.31 -29.62
CA ASN A 358 -7.13 -20.72 -29.98
C ASN A 358 -5.68 -21.14 -29.70
N THR A 359 -5.17 -20.79 -28.52
CA THR A 359 -3.76 -20.96 -28.15
C THR A 359 -3.29 -22.42 -28.21
N ALA A 360 -4.18 -23.39 -28.03
CA ALA A 360 -3.84 -24.82 -28.14
C ALA A 360 -3.38 -25.24 -29.56
N ALA A 361 -3.72 -24.46 -30.59
CA ALA A 361 -3.34 -24.72 -31.98
C ALA A 361 -1.95 -24.15 -32.37
N TYR A 362 -1.19 -23.63 -31.40
CA TYR A 362 0.08 -22.96 -31.63
C TYR A 362 1.20 -23.56 -30.79
N GLU A 363 2.37 -23.67 -31.40
CA GLU A 363 3.62 -24.03 -30.77
C GLU A 363 4.45 -22.77 -30.51
N LEU A 364 5.10 -22.71 -29.34
CA LEU A 364 5.91 -21.58 -28.93
C LEU A 364 7.36 -22.01 -28.73
N GLN A 365 8.28 -21.24 -29.30
CA GLN A 365 9.70 -21.32 -28.98
C GLN A 365 10.11 -20.05 -28.24
N SER A 366 10.99 -20.16 -27.25
CA SER A 366 11.48 -18.99 -26.51
C SER A 366 13.00 -18.94 -26.45
N ASN A 367 13.53 -17.72 -26.43
CA ASN A 367 14.94 -17.44 -26.17
C ASN A 367 15.05 -16.47 -24.98
N ILE A 368 15.64 -16.96 -23.89
CA ILE A 368 15.76 -16.23 -22.63
C ILE A 368 17.08 -15.46 -22.58
N LYS A 369 16.99 -14.17 -22.25
CA LYS A 369 18.14 -13.25 -22.13
C LYS A 369 18.14 -12.59 -20.75
N TRP A 370 19.01 -13.09 -19.88
CA TRP A 370 19.24 -12.50 -18.56
C TRP A 370 20.19 -11.29 -18.64
N ALA A 371 19.88 -10.23 -17.88
CA ALA A 371 20.81 -9.12 -17.69
C ALA A 371 22.09 -9.61 -16.99
N ARG A 372 23.25 -9.08 -17.40
CA ARG A 372 24.56 -9.50 -16.87
C ARG A 372 24.64 -9.47 -15.34
N TRP A 373 24.11 -8.41 -14.72
CA TRP A 373 24.10 -8.22 -13.27
C TRP A 373 23.17 -9.21 -12.53
N PHE A 374 22.18 -9.79 -13.23
CA PHE A 374 21.20 -10.71 -12.66
C PHE A 374 21.56 -12.19 -12.85
N ARG A 375 22.52 -12.51 -13.75
CA ARG A 375 22.93 -13.90 -14.05
C ARG A 375 23.29 -14.75 -12.81
N PRO A 376 24.02 -14.24 -11.80
CA PRO A 376 24.30 -15.04 -10.59
C PRO A 376 23.02 -15.40 -9.82
N PHE A 377 22.07 -14.47 -9.73
CA PHE A 377 20.77 -14.71 -9.09
C PHE A 377 19.92 -15.68 -9.91
N ALA A 378 19.92 -15.54 -11.24
CA ALA A 378 19.25 -16.46 -12.16
C ALA A 378 19.75 -17.90 -11.97
N PHE A 379 21.07 -18.10 -11.84
CA PHE A 379 21.63 -19.44 -11.60
C PHE A 379 21.09 -20.11 -10.33
N CYS A 380 21.05 -19.37 -9.22
CA CYS A 380 20.46 -19.87 -7.98
C CYS A 380 18.95 -20.10 -8.12
N TYR A 381 18.27 -19.18 -8.81
CA TYR A 381 16.83 -19.26 -9.05
C TYR A 381 16.44 -20.49 -9.87
N THR A 382 17.17 -20.81 -10.95
CA THR A 382 16.90 -21.96 -11.82
C THR A 382 16.93 -23.28 -11.04
N LYS A 383 17.85 -23.44 -10.07
CA LYS A 383 17.88 -24.64 -9.21
C LYS A 383 16.65 -24.74 -8.31
N MET A 384 16.24 -23.61 -7.73
CA MET A 384 15.05 -23.56 -6.87
C MET A 384 13.77 -23.78 -7.67
N SER A 385 13.61 -23.08 -8.80
CA SER A 385 12.41 -23.16 -9.65
C SER A 385 12.23 -24.54 -10.27
N LYS A 386 13.33 -25.26 -10.58
CA LYS A 386 13.28 -26.66 -11.01
C LYS A 386 12.62 -27.56 -9.97
N ARG A 387 12.96 -27.38 -8.69
CA ARG A 387 12.38 -28.17 -7.59
C ARG A 387 10.90 -27.86 -7.36
N VAL A 388 10.54 -26.59 -7.50
CA VAL A 388 9.15 -26.12 -7.32
C VAL A 388 8.27 -26.51 -8.52
N GLY A 389 8.84 -26.58 -9.72
CA GLY A 389 8.12 -26.82 -10.97
C GLY A 389 7.21 -25.64 -11.35
N GLN A 390 7.69 -24.42 -11.14
CA GLN A 390 6.96 -23.18 -11.41
C GLN A 390 7.92 -22.06 -11.78
N ILE A 391 7.62 -21.35 -12.87
CA ILE A 391 8.45 -20.28 -13.46
C ILE A 391 9.90 -20.79 -13.63
N HIS A 392 10.04 -22.03 -14.11
CA HIS A 392 11.33 -22.61 -14.41
C HIS A 392 11.85 -22.09 -15.74
N LEU A 393 12.67 -21.05 -15.67
CA LEU A 393 13.33 -20.43 -16.82
C LEU A 393 14.78 -20.92 -16.91
N GLY A 394 15.19 -21.36 -18.10
CA GLY A 394 16.57 -21.73 -18.41
C GLY A 394 17.55 -20.55 -18.29
N MET A 395 18.86 -20.85 -18.29
CA MET A 395 19.91 -19.83 -18.23
C MET A 395 20.09 -19.06 -19.56
N GLY A 396 19.37 -19.47 -20.62
CA GLY A 396 19.35 -18.81 -21.93
C GLY A 396 20.32 -19.42 -22.94
N ASP A 397 20.63 -18.62 -23.96
CA ASP A 397 21.58 -18.90 -25.06
C ASP A 397 21.14 -19.97 -26.08
N LYS A 398 19.93 -20.53 -25.95
CA LYS A 398 19.31 -21.44 -26.92
C LYS A 398 17.82 -21.17 -27.05
N TRP A 399 17.27 -21.54 -28.20
CA TRP A 399 15.83 -21.62 -28.40
C TRP A 399 15.32 -22.92 -27.77
N GLU A 400 14.30 -22.80 -26.93
CA GLU A 400 13.64 -23.93 -26.28
C GLU A 400 12.18 -24.00 -26.72
N THR A 401 11.76 -25.17 -27.19
CA THR A 401 10.37 -25.44 -27.57
C THR A 401 9.52 -25.69 -26.34
N MET A 402 8.31 -25.12 -26.32
CA MET A 402 7.35 -25.25 -25.23
C MET A 402 6.06 -25.86 -25.73
N TYR A 403 5.66 -26.99 -25.14
CA TYR A 403 4.37 -27.61 -25.37
C TYR A 403 3.37 -27.06 -24.35
N GLY A 404 2.24 -26.57 -24.84
CA GLY A 404 1.18 -25.97 -24.02
C GLY A 404 -0.08 -26.81 -24.03
N SER A 405 -0.68 -27.02 -22.85
CA SER A 405 -2.03 -27.58 -22.71
C SER A 405 -2.94 -26.62 -21.93
N ILE A 406 -4.21 -26.55 -22.34
CA ILE A 406 -5.22 -25.72 -21.71
C ILE A 406 -6.21 -26.63 -20.99
N ILE A 407 -6.44 -26.36 -19.70
CA ILE A 407 -7.26 -27.19 -18.82
C ILE A 407 -8.25 -26.29 -18.08
N GLY A 408 -9.53 -26.66 -18.03
CA GLY A 408 -10.54 -25.97 -17.23
C GLY A 408 -10.28 -26.10 -15.74
N VAL A 409 -10.51 -25.03 -14.97
CA VAL A 409 -10.29 -25.01 -13.51
C VAL A 409 -11.57 -24.60 -12.80
N ASN A 410 -11.83 -25.22 -11.66
CA ASN A 410 -13.01 -24.95 -10.85
C ASN A 410 -13.03 -23.51 -10.31
N ASP A 411 -14.00 -22.73 -10.80
CA ASP A 411 -14.19 -21.31 -10.47
C ASP A 411 -14.42 -21.06 -8.97
N GLU A 412 -15.18 -21.91 -8.27
CA GLU A 412 -15.50 -21.72 -6.85
C GLU A 412 -14.25 -21.85 -5.96
N LYS A 413 -13.40 -22.83 -6.27
CA LYS A 413 -12.14 -23.08 -5.56
C LYS A 413 -11.11 -21.98 -5.86
N ASP A 414 -11.05 -21.47 -7.09
CA ASP A 414 -10.17 -20.35 -7.43
C ASP A 414 -10.70 -19.01 -6.90
N GLY A 415 -12.00 -18.80 -6.90
CA GLY A 415 -12.65 -17.56 -6.50
C GLY A 415 -12.68 -16.47 -7.59
N ARG A 416 -12.26 -16.80 -8.81
CA ARG A 416 -12.44 -15.99 -10.03
C ARG A 416 -13.34 -16.75 -11.02
N GLU A 417 -13.77 -16.09 -12.09
CA GLU A 417 -14.73 -16.65 -13.06
C GLU A 417 -14.05 -17.09 -14.36
N ASN A 418 -14.54 -18.20 -14.93
CA ASN A 418 -14.03 -18.79 -16.17
C ASN A 418 -12.52 -19.02 -16.14
N VAL A 419 -12.05 -19.68 -15.09
CA VAL A 419 -10.62 -19.91 -14.86
C VAL A 419 -10.14 -21.07 -15.72
N ARG A 420 -9.01 -20.85 -16.39
CA ARG A 420 -8.35 -21.86 -17.22
C ARG A 420 -6.87 -21.90 -16.92
N ALA A 421 -6.31 -23.09 -16.79
CA ALA A 421 -4.89 -23.29 -16.59
C ALA A 421 -4.20 -23.43 -17.95
N TRP A 422 -3.08 -22.74 -18.10
CA TRP A 422 -2.10 -23.02 -19.13
C TRP A 422 -0.90 -23.70 -18.49
N LEU A 423 -0.78 -25.00 -18.75
CA LEU A 423 0.38 -25.80 -18.37
C LEU A 423 1.37 -25.79 -19.52
N ARG A 424 2.59 -25.35 -19.26
CA ARG A 424 3.70 -25.42 -20.22
C ARG A 424 4.77 -26.38 -19.77
N GLU A 425 5.22 -27.23 -20.68
CA GLU A 425 6.28 -28.20 -20.47
C GLU A 425 7.40 -28.01 -21.50
N ASN A 426 8.63 -28.33 -21.12
CA ASN A 426 9.77 -28.33 -22.03
C ASN A 426 9.85 -29.66 -22.80
N GLU A 427 10.80 -29.76 -23.72
CA GLU A 427 11.06 -31.00 -24.50
C GLU A 427 11.38 -32.22 -23.63
N ALA A 428 11.84 -32.02 -22.39
CA ALA A 428 12.12 -33.08 -21.43
C ALA A 428 10.90 -33.48 -20.57
N GLY A 429 9.71 -32.90 -20.83
CA GLY A 429 8.50 -33.13 -20.03
C GLY A 429 8.52 -32.49 -18.65
N GLU A 430 9.48 -31.60 -18.38
CA GLU A 430 9.53 -30.84 -17.13
C GLU A 430 8.60 -29.61 -17.23
N SER A 431 7.73 -29.44 -16.24
CA SER A 431 6.82 -28.29 -16.20
C SER A 431 7.59 -26.97 -16.03
N ILE A 432 7.45 -26.09 -17.01
CA ILE A 432 8.02 -24.73 -17.03
C ILE A 432 7.20 -23.84 -16.09
N PHE A 433 5.88 -23.75 -16.32
CA PHE A 433 4.97 -23.07 -15.42
C PHE A 433 3.52 -23.55 -15.60
N LEU A 434 2.75 -23.35 -14.54
CA LEU A 434 1.29 -23.48 -14.52
C LEU A 434 0.69 -22.12 -14.21
N ALA A 435 0.00 -21.52 -15.17
CA ALA A 435 -0.59 -20.20 -15.05
C ALA A 435 -2.12 -20.26 -15.18
N LEU A 436 -2.83 -19.67 -14.23
CA LEU A 436 -4.29 -19.66 -14.13
C LEU A 436 -4.85 -18.35 -14.68
N TYR A 437 -5.31 -18.40 -15.92
CA TYR A 437 -5.88 -17.29 -16.65
C TYR A 437 -7.35 -17.06 -16.27
N SER A 438 -7.65 -15.79 -16.02
CA SER A 438 -8.98 -15.25 -15.81
C SER A 438 -8.96 -13.81 -16.34
N LYS A 439 -10.13 -13.19 -16.40
CA LYS A 439 -10.26 -11.73 -16.56
C LYS A 439 -11.07 -11.15 -15.43
N HIS A 440 -10.94 -9.85 -15.18
CA HIS A 440 -11.85 -9.11 -14.32
C HIS A 440 -12.02 -7.68 -14.83
N THR A 441 -13.18 -7.09 -14.55
CA THR A 441 -13.49 -5.72 -14.97
C THR A 441 -13.61 -4.81 -13.76
N HIS A 442 -12.97 -3.63 -13.82
CA HIS A 442 -13.09 -2.59 -12.80
C HIS A 442 -13.10 -1.20 -13.43
N LYS A 443 -14.09 -0.37 -13.08
CA LYS A 443 -14.30 0.98 -13.64
C LYS A 443 -14.21 1.01 -15.19
N ASN A 444 -14.95 0.14 -15.84
CA ASN A 444 -15.04 -0.01 -17.31
C ASN A 444 -13.74 -0.45 -18.02
N GLU A 445 -12.73 -0.90 -17.27
CA GLU A 445 -11.56 -1.54 -17.85
C GLU A 445 -11.50 -3.02 -17.51
N THR A 446 -11.24 -3.85 -18.51
CA THR A 446 -11.06 -5.29 -18.34
C THR A 446 -9.56 -5.62 -18.33
N TYR A 447 -9.14 -6.34 -17.30
CA TYR A 447 -7.76 -6.75 -17.09
C TYR A 447 -7.60 -8.25 -17.29
N MET A 448 -6.44 -8.64 -17.83
CA MET A 448 -6.02 -10.04 -17.84
C MET A 448 -5.44 -10.36 -16.47
N ASN A 449 -6.00 -11.36 -15.79
CA ASN A 449 -5.67 -11.73 -14.43
C ASN A 449 -5.05 -13.12 -14.43
N ILE A 450 -3.73 -13.19 -14.29
CA ILE A 450 -2.95 -14.42 -14.45
C ILE A 450 -2.35 -14.78 -13.09
N ALA A 451 -2.84 -15.85 -12.46
CA ALA A 451 -2.31 -16.31 -11.18
C ALA A 451 -1.35 -17.48 -11.38
N LEU A 452 -0.16 -17.40 -10.80
CA LEU A 452 0.85 -18.44 -10.75
C LEU A 452 0.93 -18.95 -9.30
N PRO A 453 0.38 -20.14 -9.00
CA PRO A 453 0.49 -20.72 -7.67
C PRO A 453 1.97 -20.90 -7.29
N LEU A 454 2.35 -20.41 -6.11
CA LEU A 454 3.69 -20.53 -5.53
C LEU A 454 3.58 -21.27 -4.18
N PRO A 455 4.67 -21.80 -3.60
CA PRO A 455 4.61 -22.45 -2.30
C PRO A 455 3.99 -21.53 -1.23
N TYR A 456 2.84 -21.93 -0.69
CA TYR A 456 2.07 -21.20 0.34
C TYR A 456 1.55 -19.81 -0.07
N SER A 457 1.66 -19.43 -1.34
CA SER A 457 1.22 -18.14 -1.87
C SER A 457 0.75 -18.25 -3.33
N ASN A 458 0.38 -17.14 -3.95
CA ASN A 458 0.32 -17.05 -5.41
C ASN A 458 0.89 -15.73 -5.87
N MET A 459 1.51 -15.75 -7.05
CA MET A 459 1.91 -14.53 -7.75
C MET A 459 0.89 -14.25 -8.84
N THR A 460 0.17 -13.13 -8.74
CA THR A 460 -0.83 -12.74 -9.72
C THR A 460 -0.34 -11.54 -10.53
N GLY A 461 -0.19 -11.73 -11.84
CA GLY A 461 0.00 -10.67 -12.81
C GLY A 461 -1.35 -10.13 -13.26
N ILE A 462 -1.66 -8.89 -12.91
CA ILE A 462 -2.80 -8.17 -13.47
C ILE A 462 -2.27 -7.29 -14.60
N LEU A 463 -2.67 -7.60 -15.82
CA LEU A 463 -2.15 -6.98 -17.04
C LEU A 463 -3.24 -6.19 -17.74
N LYS A 464 -2.89 -4.98 -18.14
CA LYS A 464 -3.71 -4.15 -19.02
C LYS A 464 -3.40 -4.50 -20.47
N VAL A 465 -4.45 -4.69 -21.27
CA VAL A 465 -4.35 -4.88 -22.72
C VAL A 465 -4.45 -3.51 -23.39
N CYS A 466 -3.52 -3.24 -24.28
CA CYS A 466 -3.38 -2.01 -25.06
C CYS A 466 -2.95 -2.36 -26.49
N ASN A 467 -3.02 -1.39 -27.39
CA ASN A 467 -2.40 -1.50 -28.70
C ASN A 467 -1.59 -0.25 -29.04
N ASP A 468 -0.53 -0.44 -29.82
CA ASP A 468 0.21 0.64 -30.49
C ASP A 468 0.21 0.33 -31.99
N SER A 469 -0.54 1.13 -32.75
CA SER A 469 -0.85 0.82 -34.15
C SER A 469 -1.45 -0.59 -34.29
N ASN A 470 -0.73 -1.53 -34.91
CA ASN A 470 -1.17 -2.91 -35.10
C ASN A 470 -0.57 -3.87 -34.06
N ASP A 471 0.35 -3.41 -33.21
CA ASP A 471 1.02 -4.24 -32.23
C ASP A 471 0.16 -4.37 -30.97
N LEU A 472 -0.01 -5.60 -30.48
CA LEU A 472 -0.71 -5.85 -29.22
C LEU A 472 0.28 -5.71 -28.05
N ILE A 473 -0.07 -4.88 -27.07
CA ILE A 473 0.74 -4.64 -25.88
C ILE A 473 -0.04 -5.12 -24.65
N ILE A 474 0.58 -5.99 -23.85
CA ILE A 474 0.03 -6.45 -22.57
C ILE A 474 1.01 -6.06 -21.46
N THR A 475 0.57 -5.27 -20.48
CA THR A 475 1.47 -4.62 -19.52
C THR A 475 0.98 -4.63 -18.08
N SER A 476 1.88 -4.90 -17.13
CA SER A 476 1.63 -4.69 -15.70
C SER A 476 2.12 -3.34 -15.18
N LYS A 477 2.69 -2.50 -16.07
CA LYS A 477 3.25 -1.21 -15.70
C LYS A 477 2.13 -0.25 -15.30
N LEU A 478 2.15 0.16 -14.04
CA LEU A 478 1.22 1.17 -13.52
C LEU A 478 1.38 2.48 -14.28
N ARG A 479 0.37 2.79 -15.11
CA ARG A 479 -0.50 3.90 -14.79
C ARG A 479 0.11 5.17 -14.22
N GLU A 480 0.37 6.20 -15.03
CA GLU A 480 0.76 7.49 -14.48
C GLU A 480 -0.23 7.94 -13.41
N ASN A 481 -1.51 8.15 -13.72
CA ASN A 481 -2.49 8.63 -12.72
C ASN A 481 -2.72 7.67 -11.52
N SER A 482 -2.11 6.48 -11.50
CA SER A 482 -2.22 5.46 -10.45
C SER A 482 -3.67 5.05 -10.16
N LYS A 483 -4.53 5.10 -11.19
CA LYS A 483 -5.93 4.64 -11.17
C LYS A 483 -6.05 3.41 -12.07
N GLY A 484 -5.53 2.28 -11.61
CA GLY A 484 -5.53 1.04 -12.36
C GLY A 484 -5.14 -0.14 -11.49
N ASP A 485 -5.50 -1.35 -11.95
CA ASP A 485 -5.13 -2.59 -11.27
C ASP A 485 -3.84 -3.21 -11.78
N GLU A 486 -3.29 -2.70 -12.88
CA GLU A 486 -2.14 -3.29 -13.53
C GLU A 486 -0.93 -3.38 -12.58
N GLY A 487 -0.34 -4.56 -12.45
CA GLY A 487 0.73 -4.83 -11.50
C GLY A 487 0.96 -6.31 -11.27
N ILE A 488 2.09 -6.64 -10.65
CA ILE A 488 2.40 -8.00 -10.21
C ILE A 488 2.27 -8.04 -8.68
N TYR A 489 1.52 -9.00 -8.19
CA TYR A 489 1.13 -9.11 -6.79
C TYR A 489 1.51 -10.46 -6.23
N LEU A 490 1.99 -10.49 -4.98
CA LEU A 490 2.11 -11.70 -4.19
C LEU A 490 0.95 -11.75 -3.20
N HIS A 491 0.10 -12.75 -3.32
CA HIS A 491 -1.06 -12.94 -2.46
C HIS A 491 -0.83 -14.12 -1.49
N THR A 492 -1.12 -13.88 -0.22
CA THR A 492 -0.98 -14.84 0.90
C THR A 492 -2.28 -14.88 1.71
N GLY A 493 -2.30 -15.67 2.80
CA GLY A 493 -3.43 -15.73 3.74
C GLY A 493 -3.76 -14.39 4.41
N PHE A 494 -2.75 -13.55 4.62
CA PHE A 494 -2.86 -12.36 5.47
C PHE A 494 -2.63 -11.05 4.70
N PHE A 495 -1.80 -11.09 3.65
CA PHE A 495 -1.39 -9.92 2.89
C PHE A 495 -1.46 -10.15 1.39
N THR A 496 -1.78 -9.07 0.67
CA THR A 496 -1.50 -8.92 -0.75
C THR A 496 -0.41 -7.87 -0.88
N ILE A 497 0.68 -8.20 -1.56
CA ILE A 497 1.85 -7.32 -1.70
C ILE A 497 2.04 -7.02 -3.17
N ARG A 498 2.01 -5.75 -3.56
CA ARG A 498 2.45 -5.31 -4.88
C ARG A 498 3.97 -5.45 -4.96
N LEU A 499 4.44 -6.36 -5.80
CA LEU A 499 5.86 -6.57 -6.00
C LEU A 499 6.48 -5.41 -6.79
N PRO A 500 7.78 -5.11 -6.59
CA PRO A 500 8.51 -4.12 -7.37
C PRO A 500 8.85 -4.64 -8.78
N LEU A 501 7.97 -5.47 -9.35
CA LEU A 501 8.10 -6.08 -10.67
C LEU A 501 7.15 -5.39 -11.64
N THR A 502 7.62 -5.20 -12.86
CA THR A 502 6.79 -4.80 -13.99
C THR A 502 7.16 -5.63 -15.20
N GLU A 503 6.20 -5.87 -16.07
CA GLU A 503 6.39 -6.60 -17.31
C GLU A 503 5.59 -5.99 -18.44
N ILE A 504 6.11 -6.18 -19.66
CA ILE A 504 5.47 -5.76 -20.90
C ILE A 504 5.68 -6.88 -21.93
N PHE A 505 4.59 -7.31 -22.55
CA PHE A 505 4.60 -8.14 -23.74
C PHE A 505 4.24 -7.27 -24.94
N ILE A 506 5.02 -7.38 -26.01
CA ILE A 506 4.75 -6.74 -27.30
C ILE A 506 4.63 -7.85 -28.33
N ILE A 507 3.44 -8.06 -28.86
CA ILE A 507 3.13 -9.12 -29.83
C ILE A 507 2.95 -8.47 -31.20
N LYS A 508 3.64 -9.01 -32.20
CA LYS A 508 3.65 -8.51 -33.58
C LYS A 508 3.39 -9.65 -34.56
N GLU A 509 2.84 -9.29 -35.70
CA GLU A 509 2.78 -10.19 -36.86
C GLU A 509 4.10 -10.07 -37.66
N GLY A 510 4.82 -11.17 -37.75
CA GLY A 510 6.05 -11.30 -38.52
C GLY A 510 5.81 -11.74 -39.97
N LYS A 511 6.90 -12.01 -40.71
CA LYS A 511 6.82 -12.52 -42.08
C LYS A 511 6.30 -13.96 -42.08
N GLY A 512 5.42 -14.29 -43.04
CA GLY A 512 4.93 -15.67 -43.25
C GLY A 512 3.90 -16.15 -42.21
N HIS A 513 3.04 -15.27 -41.69
CA HIS A 513 2.05 -15.57 -40.64
C HIS A 513 2.62 -16.08 -39.30
N MET A 514 3.94 -15.99 -39.10
CA MET A 514 4.58 -16.26 -37.82
C MET A 514 4.40 -15.06 -36.89
N LEU A 515 3.97 -15.28 -35.65
CA LEU A 515 3.89 -14.21 -34.65
C LEU A 515 5.18 -14.16 -33.84
N THR A 516 5.62 -12.96 -33.51
CA THR A 516 6.72 -12.74 -32.57
C THR A 516 6.21 -12.04 -31.33
N ALA A 517 6.70 -12.44 -30.15
CA ALA A 517 6.41 -11.73 -28.91
C ALA A 517 7.70 -11.38 -28.17
N HIS A 518 7.82 -10.12 -27.75
CA HIS A 518 8.92 -9.65 -26.92
C HIS A 518 8.41 -9.39 -25.51
N HIS A 519 8.88 -10.16 -24.55
CA HIS A 519 8.57 -10.00 -23.14
C HIS A 519 9.74 -9.38 -22.42
N LYS A 520 9.49 -8.25 -21.75
CA LYS A 520 10.50 -7.52 -20.99
C LYS A 520 10.04 -7.42 -19.55
N MET A 521 10.94 -7.68 -18.61
CA MET A 521 10.68 -7.57 -17.18
C MET A 521 11.69 -6.66 -16.49
N TRP A 522 11.19 -5.90 -15.51
CA TRP A 522 11.96 -5.00 -14.67
C TRP A 522 11.71 -5.31 -13.20
N ILE A 523 12.76 -5.14 -12.39
CA ILE A 523 12.70 -5.18 -10.93
C ILE A 523 13.23 -3.86 -10.40
N PHE A 524 12.47 -3.17 -9.54
CA PHE A 524 12.76 -1.80 -9.10
C PHE A 524 13.03 -0.82 -10.26
N GLY A 525 12.42 -1.04 -11.43
CA GLY A 525 12.62 -0.23 -12.63
C GLY A 525 13.89 -0.54 -13.44
N VAL A 526 14.72 -1.49 -12.99
CA VAL A 526 15.91 -1.95 -13.73
C VAL A 526 15.56 -3.21 -14.51
N LYS A 527 15.86 -3.23 -15.81
CA LYS A 527 15.61 -4.40 -16.67
C LYS A 527 16.50 -5.56 -16.23
N PHE A 528 15.90 -6.73 -15.98
CA PHE A 528 16.64 -7.92 -15.53
C PHE A 528 16.45 -9.15 -16.42
N LEU A 529 15.34 -9.21 -17.18
CA LEU A 529 14.98 -10.35 -18.01
C LEU A 529 14.29 -9.87 -19.29
N GLU A 530 14.66 -10.50 -20.41
CA GLU A 530 14.03 -10.35 -21.72
C GLU A 530 13.84 -11.74 -22.32
N ILE A 531 12.67 -12.00 -22.88
CA ILE A 531 12.33 -13.27 -23.53
C ILE A 531 11.75 -12.96 -24.90
N ASP A 532 12.38 -13.50 -25.93
CA ASP A 532 11.89 -13.45 -27.30
C ASP A 532 11.14 -14.74 -27.60
N TYR A 533 9.92 -14.64 -28.13
CA TYR A 533 9.10 -15.79 -28.51
C TYR A 533 8.86 -15.80 -30.01
N GLU A 534 8.95 -16.99 -30.59
CA GLU A 534 8.41 -17.31 -31.92
C GLU A 534 7.19 -18.20 -31.73
N ILE A 535 6.08 -17.84 -32.36
CA ILE A 535 4.80 -18.53 -32.23
C ILE A 535 4.38 -18.97 -33.62
N LYS A 536 4.28 -20.29 -33.80
CA LYS A 536 3.96 -20.93 -35.08
C LYS A 536 2.68 -21.73 -34.91
N LYS A 537 1.79 -21.67 -35.90
CA LYS A 537 0.60 -22.51 -35.91
C LYS A 537 1.03 -23.95 -36.15
N ILE A 538 0.51 -24.89 -35.38
CA ILE A 538 0.76 -26.31 -35.60
C ILE A 538 0.04 -26.68 -36.90
N GLU A 539 0.79 -27.12 -37.91
CA GLU A 539 0.20 -27.70 -39.11
C GLU A 539 -0.35 -29.08 -38.74
N VAL A 540 -1.67 -29.23 -38.82
CA VAL A 540 -2.32 -30.54 -38.69
C VAL A 540 -1.92 -31.33 -39.93
N LYS A 541 -1.09 -32.35 -39.74
CA LYS A 541 -0.75 -33.33 -40.77
C LYS A 541 -1.94 -34.18 -41.16
#